data_AF-A0AAV6YST0-F1
#
_entry.id   AF-A0AAV6YST0-F1
#
_cell.length_a   1.000
_cell.length_b   1.000
_cell.length_c   1.000
_cell.angle_alpha   90.00
_cell.angle_beta   90.00
_cell.angle_gamma   90.00
#
_symmetry.space_group_name_H-M   'P 1'
#
loop_
_entity.id
_entity.type
_entity.pdbx_description
1 polymer ?
#
loop_
_entity_poly.entity_id
_entity_poly.type
_entity_poly.pdbx_seq_one_letter_code
_entity_poly.pdbx_strand_id
1 'polypeptide(L)'
;EEENLEVEEEEDDGGAGVGSPDSFPPRVPGTLLPRLPSEPGMTLLTIRIEKIGLKDAGQCIDPYVTVSVKDINGIDLTPVQDTPMASRKEDTYVHFNVEIEIQKHVEKLTKGAAIFFEFKHYKPKKRFTSTKCFAFMEMDEIKAGQIVIEL
;
A
#
# COMPACT_ATOMS: atom_id res chain seq x y z
N GLU A 1 -4.12 26.24 38.83
CA GLU A 1 -3.29 25.71 37.73
C GLU A 1 -4.17 25.64 36.50
N GLU A 2 -4.06 26.66 35.66
CA GLU A 2 -4.59 26.66 34.30
C GLU A 2 -3.36 26.49 33.41
N GLU A 3 -3.30 25.41 32.65
CA GLU A 3 -2.22 25.15 31.71
C GLU A 3 -2.69 25.57 30.32
N ASN A 4 -2.06 26.62 29.80
CA ASN A 4 -2.32 27.20 28.48
C ASN A 4 -1.98 26.20 27.37
N LEU A 5 -2.95 25.88 26.52
CA LEU A 5 -2.72 25.32 25.20
C LEU A 5 -2.30 26.47 24.27
N GLU A 6 -1.02 26.52 23.90
CA GLU A 6 -0.56 27.34 22.79
C GLU A 6 -0.82 26.60 21.47
N VAL A 7 -1.77 27.12 20.69
CA VAL A 7 -2.00 26.74 19.30
C VAL A 7 -1.01 27.51 18.46
N GLU A 8 0.01 26.84 17.91
CA GLU A 8 0.90 27.46 16.94
C GLU A 8 0.20 27.51 15.57
N GLU A 9 -0.09 28.72 15.11
CA GLU A 9 -0.63 29.03 13.79
C GLU A 9 0.46 28.78 12.72
N GLU A 10 0.15 27.98 11.69
CA GLU A 10 1.07 27.76 10.56
C GLU A 10 1.05 29.01 9.64
N GLU A 11 2.10 29.84 9.72
CA GLU A 11 2.36 30.89 8.75
C GLU A 11 2.89 30.30 7.43
N ASP A 12 2.18 30.62 6.35
CA ASP A 12 2.58 30.51 4.96
C ASP A 12 3.72 31.49 4.68
N ASP A 13 4.91 30.99 4.34
CA ASP A 13 5.93 31.83 3.69
C ASP A 13 6.62 31.08 2.54
N GLY A 14 6.46 31.68 1.36
CA GLY A 14 7.10 31.28 0.12
C GLY A 14 8.58 31.66 0.12
N GLY A 15 9.43 30.66 0.29
CA GLY A 15 10.88 30.79 0.12
C GLY A 15 11.39 30.04 -1.11
N ALA A 16 11.72 30.78 -2.17
CA ALA A 16 12.45 30.27 -3.32
C ALA A 16 13.90 29.92 -2.92
N GLY A 17 14.19 28.62 -2.75
CA GLY A 17 15.53 28.10 -2.49
C GLY A 17 15.99 27.18 -3.62
N VAL A 18 16.96 27.63 -4.40
CA VAL A 18 17.71 26.79 -5.36
C VAL A 18 18.59 25.84 -4.54
N GLY A 19 18.07 24.64 -4.28
CA GLY A 19 18.78 23.55 -3.62
C GLY A 19 19.29 22.51 -4.62
N SER A 20 20.51 22.03 -4.38
CA SER A 20 21.18 20.88 -5.02
C SER A 20 20.25 19.73 -5.39
N PRO A 21 20.56 18.89 -6.39
CA PRO A 21 19.77 17.70 -6.66
C PRO A 21 19.86 16.80 -5.44
N ASP A 22 18.81 16.82 -4.60
CA ASP A 22 18.64 15.88 -3.52
C ASP A 22 18.88 14.50 -4.12
N SER A 23 19.91 13.82 -3.62
CA SER A 23 20.17 12.43 -3.94
C SER A 23 19.06 11.62 -3.28
N PHE A 24 17.90 11.59 -3.95
CA PHE A 24 16.80 10.71 -3.60
C PHE A 24 17.36 9.28 -3.50
N PRO A 25 16.98 8.52 -2.46
CA PRO A 25 17.32 7.11 -2.44
C PRO A 25 16.87 6.46 -3.75
N PRO A 26 17.67 5.56 -4.33
CA PRO A 26 17.35 4.93 -5.61
C PRO A 26 15.96 4.33 -5.53
N ARG A 27 15.12 4.63 -6.53
CA ARG A 27 13.76 4.08 -6.60
C ARG A 27 13.86 2.56 -6.60
N VAL A 28 13.45 1.93 -5.51
CA VAL A 28 13.51 0.46 -5.38
C VAL A 28 12.47 -0.11 -6.34
N PRO A 29 12.83 -1.04 -7.24
CA PRO A 29 11.86 -1.79 -8.02
C PRO A 29 10.92 -2.54 -7.07
N GLY A 30 9.63 -2.65 -7.42
CA GLY A 30 8.69 -3.46 -6.63
C GLY A 30 9.19 -4.90 -6.46
N THR A 31 8.70 -5.59 -5.43
CA THR A 31 9.13 -6.95 -5.05
C THR A 31 8.10 -8.02 -5.40
N LEU A 32 7.21 -7.73 -6.36
CA LEU A 32 6.18 -8.65 -6.82
C LEU A 32 6.80 -9.96 -7.34
N LEU A 33 6.20 -11.08 -6.93
CA LEU A 33 6.65 -12.43 -7.25
C LEU A 33 5.80 -13.03 -8.38
N PRO A 34 6.37 -13.96 -9.17
CA PRO A 34 5.63 -14.63 -10.24
C PRO A 34 4.53 -15.53 -9.67
N ARG A 35 3.57 -15.89 -10.52
CA ARG A 35 2.52 -16.86 -10.18
C ARG A 35 3.14 -18.22 -9.84
N LEU A 36 2.63 -18.85 -8.78
CA LEU A 36 3.01 -20.21 -8.39
C LEU A 36 2.59 -21.24 -9.46
N PRO A 37 3.28 -22.38 -9.57
CA PRO A 37 2.80 -23.51 -10.37
C PRO A 37 1.41 -23.97 -9.90
N SER A 38 0.52 -24.29 -10.83
CA SER A 38 -0.80 -24.82 -10.50
C SER A 38 -0.73 -26.23 -9.92
N GLU A 39 -1.48 -26.48 -8.85
CA GLU A 39 -1.69 -27.81 -8.28
C GLU A 39 -3.11 -28.33 -8.63
N PRO A 40 -3.28 -29.62 -9.00
CA PRO A 40 -4.60 -30.17 -9.29
C PRO A 40 -5.59 -30.00 -8.13
N GLY A 41 -6.77 -29.46 -8.43
CA GLY A 41 -7.83 -29.24 -7.44
C GLY A 41 -7.58 -28.05 -6.50
N MET A 42 -6.60 -27.20 -6.79
CA MET A 42 -6.31 -26.00 -6.02
C MET A 42 -6.44 -24.72 -6.85
N THR A 43 -6.70 -23.62 -6.16
CA THR A 43 -6.97 -22.31 -6.75
C THR A 43 -5.84 -21.36 -6.44
N LEU A 44 -5.34 -20.67 -7.48
CA LEU A 44 -4.44 -19.53 -7.35
C LEU A 44 -5.24 -18.24 -7.40
N LEU A 45 -4.83 -17.25 -6.59
CA LEU A 45 -5.48 -15.95 -6.51
C LEU A 45 -4.57 -14.86 -7.07
N THR A 46 -5.10 -14.14 -8.05
CA THR A 46 -4.48 -12.94 -8.62
C THR A 46 -5.37 -11.76 -8.29
N ILE A 47 -4.77 -10.71 -7.73
CA ILE A 47 -5.46 -9.47 -7.38
C ILE A 47 -4.89 -8.34 -8.22
N ARG A 48 -5.76 -7.63 -8.94
CA ARG A 48 -5.39 -6.40 -9.63
C ARG A 48 -5.73 -5.20 -8.76
N ILE A 49 -4.71 -4.49 -8.28
CA ILE A 49 -4.93 -3.19 -7.64
C ILE A 49 -5.11 -2.17 -8.76
N GLU A 50 -6.34 -1.70 -8.95
CA GLU A 50 -6.64 -0.68 -9.96
C GLU A 50 -6.19 0.69 -9.48
N LYS A 51 -6.79 1.16 -8.38
CA LYS A 51 -6.55 2.48 -7.80
C LYS A 51 -6.95 2.53 -6.33
N ILE A 52 -6.48 3.54 -5.63
CA ILE A 52 -6.89 3.89 -4.26
C ILE A 52 -7.42 5.31 -4.23
N GLY A 53 -8.54 5.53 -3.52
CA GLY A 53 -9.12 6.85 -3.31
C GLY A 53 -8.66 7.46 -1.99
N LEU A 54 -8.04 8.64 -2.02
CA LEU A 54 -7.58 9.38 -0.84
C LEU A 54 -7.88 10.87 -1.05
N LYS A 55 -8.31 11.59 0.00
CA LYS A 55 -8.60 13.03 -0.10
C LYS A 55 -7.39 13.85 -0.58
N ASP A 56 -6.18 13.40 -0.26
CA ASP A 56 -4.90 14.04 -0.55
C ASP A 56 -3.98 13.16 -1.43
N ALA A 57 -4.57 12.35 -2.33
CA ALA A 57 -3.85 11.41 -3.17
C ALA A 57 -2.72 12.07 -3.98
N GLY A 58 -2.97 13.24 -4.56
CA GLY A 58 -1.99 13.99 -5.37
C GLY A 58 -0.71 14.35 -4.61
N GLN A 59 -0.80 14.54 -3.29
CA GLN A 59 0.31 14.93 -2.41
C GLN A 59 1.18 13.74 -1.98
N CYS A 60 0.75 12.50 -2.23
CA CYS A 60 1.53 11.32 -1.87
C CYS A 60 2.75 11.18 -2.80
N ILE A 61 3.96 11.18 -2.23
CA ILE A 61 5.22 11.07 -2.96
C ILE A 61 5.67 9.62 -3.01
N ASP A 62 6.06 9.16 -4.20
CA ASP A 62 6.47 7.78 -4.49
C ASP A 62 5.55 6.72 -3.86
N PRO A 63 4.22 6.80 -4.09
CA PRO A 63 3.28 5.91 -3.44
C PRO A 63 3.38 4.49 -3.98
N TYR A 64 3.31 3.50 -3.08
CA TYR A 64 3.22 2.08 -3.42
C TYR A 64 2.34 1.35 -2.42
N VAL A 65 1.96 0.12 -2.73
CA VAL A 65 1.19 -0.75 -1.84
C VAL A 65 2.05 -1.93 -1.42
N THR A 66 2.11 -2.19 -0.11
CA THR A 66 2.62 -3.45 0.43
C THR A 66 1.45 -4.41 0.59
N VAL A 67 1.59 -5.61 0.03
CA VAL A 67 0.62 -6.70 0.13
C VAL A 67 1.20 -7.81 1.01
N SER A 68 0.45 -8.20 2.03
CA SER A 68 0.83 -9.30 2.93
C SER A 68 -0.37 -10.19 3.21
N VAL A 69 -0.12 -11.47 3.46
CA VAL A 69 -1.16 -12.41 3.88
C VAL A 69 -0.85 -12.82 5.31
N LYS A 70 -1.75 -12.51 6.24
CA LYS A 70 -1.53 -12.71 7.68
C LYS A 70 -2.50 -13.72 8.25
N ASP A 71 -2.10 -14.44 9.28
CA ASP A 71 -2.99 -15.27 10.09
C ASP A 71 -3.75 -14.43 11.15
N ILE A 72 -4.57 -15.09 11.97
CA ILE A 72 -5.36 -14.45 13.04
C ILE A 72 -4.49 -13.75 14.11
N ASN A 73 -3.21 -14.11 14.22
CA ASN A 73 -2.26 -13.50 15.14
C ASN A 73 -1.45 -12.36 14.48
N GLY A 74 -1.73 -12.05 13.21
CA GLY A 74 -1.02 -11.03 12.43
C GLY A 74 0.33 -11.50 11.88
N ILE A 75 0.61 -12.81 11.90
CA ILE A 75 1.88 -13.38 11.41
C ILE A 75 1.78 -13.61 9.91
N ASP A 76 2.81 -13.19 9.18
CA ASP A 76 2.88 -13.39 7.73
C ASP A 76 2.93 -14.89 7.35
N LEU A 77 1.98 -15.30 6.51
CA LEU A 77 1.85 -16.65 5.96
C LEU A 77 2.58 -16.83 4.63
N THR A 78 2.92 -15.73 3.96
CA THR A 78 3.62 -15.68 2.66
C THR A 78 4.65 -14.54 2.67
N PRO A 79 5.64 -14.56 1.75
CA PRO A 79 6.50 -13.40 1.55
C PRO A 79 5.68 -12.14 1.27
N VAL A 80 6.07 -11.04 1.91
CA VAL A 80 5.51 -9.71 1.68
C VAL A 80 5.93 -9.21 0.29
N GLN A 81 5.01 -8.57 -0.43
CA GLN A 81 5.24 -8.08 -1.79
C GLN A 81 4.91 -6.59 -1.89
N ASP A 82 5.79 -5.81 -2.49
CA ASP A 82 5.61 -4.38 -2.74
C ASP A 82 5.32 -4.15 -4.22
N THR A 83 4.29 -3.37 -4.52
CA THR A 83 4.06 -2.90 -5.89
C THR A 83 5.19 -1.96 -6.31
N PRO A 84 5.44 -1.82 -7.63
CA PRO A 84 6.17 -0.65 -8.13
C PRO A 84 5.50 0.64 -7.66
N MET A 85 6.28 1.72 -7.58
CA MET A 85 5.74 3.05 -7.30
C MET A 85 4.78 3.48 -8.40
N ALA A 86 3.61 3.98 -8.01
CA ALA A 86 2.64 4.54 -8.95
C ALA A 86 3.10 5.92 -9.43
N SER A 87 3.14 6.09 -10.75
CA SER A 87 3.44 7.37 -11.41
C SER A 87 2.19 8.18 -11.75
N ARG A 88 1.04 7.51 -11.94
CA ARG A 88 -0.22 8.15 -12.32
C ARG A 88 -1.03 8.53 -11.07
N LYS A 89 -1.12 9.83 -10.80
CA LYS A 89 -1.88 10.42 -9.69
C LYS A 89 -2.85 11.48 -10.21
N GLU A 90 -4.00 11.55 -9.56
CA GLU A 90 -5.02 12.59 -9.67
C GLU A 90 -5.21 13.21 -8.28
N ASP A 91 -6.05 14.25 -8.15
CA ASP A 91 -6.27 14.93 -6.86
C ASP A 91 -6.74 13.96 -5.76
N THR A 92 -7.64 13.04 -6.13
CA THR A 92 -8.30 12.11 -5.20
C THR A 92 -8.00 10.63 -5.44
N TYR A 93 -7.18 10.30 -6.46
CA TYR A 93 -6.85 8.91 -6.78
C TYR A 93 -5.36 8.70 -7.10
N VAL A 94 -4.82 7.57 -6.66
CA VAL A 94 -3.56 7.01 -7.18
C VAL A 94 -3.87 5.74 -7.96
N HIS A 95 -3.39 5.64 -9.20
CA HIS A 95 -3.65 4.51 -10.09
C HIS A 95 -2.43 3.58 -10.13
N PHE A 96 -2.64 2.30 -9.86
CA PHE A 96 -1.60 1.27 -9.88
C PHE A 96 -1.68 0.38 -11.12
N ASN A 97 -2.88 -0.13 -11.43
CA ASN A 97 -3.13 -1.09 -12.51
C ASN A 97 -2.11 -2.24 -12.55
N VAL A 98 -1.82 -2.81 -11.38
CA VAL A 98 -0.81 -3.85 -11.21
C VAL A 98 -1.44 -5.12 -10.67
N GLU A 99 -1.01 -6.27 -11.19
CA GLU A 99 -1.42 -7.59 -10.72
C GLU A 99 -0.44 -8.09 -9.67
N ILE A 100 -0.99 -8.68 -8.60
CA ILE A 100 -0.25 -9.36 -7.53
C ILE A 100 -0.71 -10.80 -7.48
N GLU A 101 0.27 -11.71 -7.41
CA GLU A 101 0.03 -13.14 -7.29
C GLU A 101 0.19 -13.55 -5.82
N ILE A 102 -0.89 -14.03 -5.21
CA ILE A 102 -0.82 -14.52 -3.84
C ILE A 102 0.01 -15.80 -3.80
N GLN A 103 1.06 -15.78 -3.00
CA GLN A 103 2.08 -16.83 -2.95
C GLN A 103 1.65 -18.02 -2.08
N LYS A 104 0.37 -18.41 -2.17
CA LYS A 104 -0.20 -19.61 -1.58
C LYS A 104 -1.51 -19.96 -2.27
N HIS A 105 -1.75 -21.25 -2.49
CA HIS A 105 -3.06 -21.74 -2.94
C HIS A 105 -4.14 -21.40 -1.90
N VAL A 106 -5.32 -21.00 -2.36
CA VAL A 106 -6.41 -20.50 -1.50
C VAL A 106 -6.81 -21.54 -0.47
N GLU A 107 -6.87 -22.81 -0.85
CA GLU A 107 -7.24 -23.94 0.00
C GLU A 107 -6.21 -24.22 1.12
N LYS A 108 -4.98 -23.72 0.98
CA LYS A 108 -3.90 -23.86 1.96
C LYS A 108 -3.83 -22.66 2.93
N LEU A 109 -4.67 -21.64 2.75
CA LEU A 109 -4.78 -20.53 3.69
C LEU A 109 -5.60 -20.96 4.91
N THR A 110 -5.08 -20.65 6.10
CA THR A 110 -5.74 -20.99 7.36
C THR A 110 -7.00 -20.17 7.54
N LYS A 111 -8.01 -20.74 8.22
CA LYS A 111 -9.20 -19.96 8.64
C LYS A 111 -8.77 -18.76 9.49
N GLY A 112 -9.42 -17.62 9.26
CA GLY A 112 -9.06 -16.35 9.91
C GLY A 112 -7.81 -15.69 9.33
N ALA A 113 -7.29 -16.17 8.19
CA ALA A 113 -6.31 -15.40 7.43
C ALA A 113 -6.96 -14.19 6.74
N ALA A 114 -6.16 -13.16 6.45
CA ALA A 114 -6.59 -12.01 5.69
C ALA A 114 -5.46 -11.49 4.79
N ILE A 115 -5.84 -10.87 3.68
CA ILE A 115 -4.92 -10.21 2.74
C ILE A 115 -4.93 -8.72 3.06
N PHE A 116 -3.80 -8.16 3.45
CA PHE A 116 -3.62 -6.75 3.79
C PHE A 116 -3.04 -5.98 2.61
N PHE A 117 -3.51 -4.75 2.44
CA PHE A 117 -3.04 -3.77 1.48
C PHE A 117 -2.64 -2.51 2.24
N GLU A 118 -1.36 -2.32 2.49
CA GLU A 118 -0.84 -1.12 3.17
C GLU A 118 -0.39 -0.10 2.14
N PHE A 119 -1.07 1.05 2.08
CA PHE A 119 -0.63 2.15 1.22
C PHE A 119 0.50 2.92 1.91
N LYS A 120 1.63 3.02 1.23
CA LYS A 120 2.85 3.67 1.71
C LYS A 120 3.23 4.84 0.82
N HIS A 121 3.79 5.88 1.43
CA HIS A 121 4.33 7.03 0.71
C HIS A 121 5.52 7.63 1.45
N TYR A 122 6.40 8.30 0.71
CA TYR A 122 7.52 9.02 1.29
C TYR A 122 7.07 10.33 1.96
N LYS A 123 7.58 10.60 3.16
CA LYS A 123 7.38 11.85 3.90
C LYS A 123 8.66 12.69 3.87
N PRO A 124 8.78 13.72 3.01
CA PRO A 124 10.03 14.47 2.84
C PRO A 124 10.54 15.10 4.14
N LYS A 125 9.65 15.75 4.90
CA LYS A 125 9.99 16.39 6.18
C LYS A 125 10.56 15.41 7.21
N LYS A 126 10.18 14.12 7.13
CA LYS A 126 10.64 13.09 8.06
C LYS A 126 11.69 12.15 7.46
N ARG A 127 11.95 12.24 6.16
CA ARG A 127 12.95 11.47 5.41
C ARG A 127 12.77 9.95 5.53
N PHE A 128 11.53 9.48 5.62
CA PHE A 128 11.21 8.04 5.65
C PHE A 128 9.89 7.74 4.94
N THR A 129 9.72 6.48 4.54
CA THR A 129 8.47 5.95 4.00
C THR A 129 7.53 5.53 5.12
N SER A 130 6.31 6.08 5.13
CA SER A 130 5.29 5.78 6.14
C SER A 130 4.13 5.03 5.51
N THR A 131 3.59 4.03 6.23
CA THR A 131 2.22 3.58 5.99
C THR A 131 1.27 4.75 6.31
N LYS A 132 0.35 5.05 5.39
CA LYS A 132 -0.67 6.11 5.56
C LYS A 132 -2.01 5.54 5.98
N CYS A 133 -2.39 4.40 5.40
CA CYS A 133 -3.63 3.67 5.67
C CYS A 133 -3.45 2.21 5.22
N PHE A 134 -4.37 1.36 5.62
CA PHE A 134 -4.42 -0.03 5.18
C PHE A 134 -5.86 -0.46 4.96
N ALA A 135 -6.06 -1.39 4.04
CA ALA A 135 -7.27 -2.18 3.90
C ALA A 135 -6.92 -3.65 4.12
N PHE A 136 -7.91 -4.48 4.43
CA PHE A 136 -7.74 -5.93 4.40
C PHE A 136 -8.98 -6.61 3.89
N MET A 137 -8.81 -7.84 3.42
CA MET A 137 -9.88 -8.71 2.92
C MET A 137 -9.78 -10.06 3.61
N GLU A 138 -10.87 -10.51 4.21
CA GLU A 138 -10.99 -11.84 4.79
C GLU A 138 -11.19 -12.92 3.71
N MET A 139 -10.98 -14.19 4.08
CA MET A 139 -11.02 -15.31 3.15
C MET A 139 -12.40 -15.53 2.49
N ASP A 140 -13.49 -15.18 3.17
CA ASP A 140 -14.85 -15.34 2.67
C ASP A 140 -15.28 -14.21 1.71
N GLU A 141 -14.55 -13.11 1.70
CA GLU A 141 -14.74 -12.00 0.75
C GLU A 141 -14.10 -12.28 -0.63
N ILE A 142 -13.25 -13.31 -0.74
CA ILE A 142 -12.59 -13.70 -1.98
C ILE A 142 -13.63 -14.23 -2.97
N LYS A 143 -13.92 -13.42 -3.99
CA LYS A 143 -14.83 -13.73 -5.09
C LYS A 143 -14.29 -13.20 -6.41
N ALA A 144 -14.66 -13.85 -7.51
CA ALA A 144 -14.34 -13.34 -8.83
C ALA A 144 -15.05 -12.00 -9.07
N GLY A 145 -14.33 -11.04 -9.66
CA GLY A 145 -14.87 -9.75 -10.05
C GLY A 145 -14.22 -8.58 -9.32
N GLN A 146 -14.87 -7.42 -9.40
CA GLN A 146 -14.39 -6.19 -8.76
C GLN A 146 -14.92 -6.08 -7.34
N ILE A 147 -14.08 -5.52 -6.46
CA ILE A 147 -14.43 -5.20 -5.08
C ILE A 147 -13.79 -3.86 -4.71
N VAL A 148 -14.51 -3.08 -3.90
CA VAL A 148 -14.00 -1.87 -3.25
C VAL A 148 -13.94 -2.16 -1.77
N ILE A 149 -12.81 -1.83 -1.14
CA ILE A 149 -12.55 -2.05 0.27
C ILE A 149 -12.25 -0.68 0.89
N GLU A 150 -12.81 -0.42 2.05
CA GLU A 150 -12.56 0.78 2.84
C GLU A 150 -11.13 0.84 3.42
N LEU A 151 -10.75 2.05 3.85
CA LEU A 151 -9.44 2.40 4.41
C LEU A 151 -9.59 2.90 5.85
#